data_AF-A0A9E1R335-F1
#
_entry.id   AF-A0A9E1R335-F1
#
_cell.length_a   1.000
_cell.length_b   1.000
_cell.length_c   1.000
_cell.angle_alpha   90.00
_cell.angle_beta   90.00
_cell.angle_gamma   90.00
#
_symmetry.space_group_name_H-M   'P 1'
#
loop_
_entity.id
_entity.type
_entity.pdbx_description
1 polymer ?
#
loop_
_entity_poly.entity_id
_entity_poly.type
_entity_poly.pdbx_seq_one_letter_code
_entity_poly.pdbx_strand_id
1 'polypeptide(L)'
;MTEADLLLHVRDISHLDAEQQAKDVDNVLKELGVGQEMIKHEVSVLNKIDLLPKAEQPTKTSNSKDRIFLSAMTGKGCSDLLKCIDDHMIKGEKVHKVTLNAKEGERLAWLYANAHVLEREEKGAQLHLKVRISPKNWGRFSQMVAHGES
;
A
#
# COMPACT_ATOMS: atom_id res chain seq x y z
N MET A 1 -16.19 5.57 -2.94
CA MET A 1 -15.63 4.76 -1.85
C MET A 1 -14.13 5.00 -1.82
N THR A 2 -13.61 5.45 -0.69
CA THR A 2 -12.17 5.65 -0.47
C THR A 2 -11.53 4.27 -0.27
N GLU A 3 -11.19 3.60 -1.37
CA GLU A 3 -10.47 2.33 -1.34
C GLU A 3 -8.99 2.60 -1.06
N ALA A 4 -8.63 2.69 0.22
CA ALA A 4 -7.23 2.65 0.64
C ALA A 4 -6.70 1.21 0.51
N ASP A 5 -5.61 1.03 -0.23
CA ASP A 5 -4.96 -0.27 -0.41
C ASP A 5 -4.12 -0.70 0.81
N LEU A 6 -3.81 0.25 1.70
CA LEU A 6 -3.10 0.05 2.96
C LEU A 6 -3.55 1.13 3.95
N LEU A 7 -3.89 0.74 5.18
CA LEU A 7 -4.22 1.66 6.26
C LEU A 7 -3.01 1.81 7.20
N LEU A 8 -2.47 3.02 7.31
CA LEU A 8 -1.44 3.32 8.31
C LEU A 8 -2.08 3.96 9.54
N HIS A 9 -1.98 3.29 10.68
CA HIS A 9 -2.48 3.83 11.94
C HIS A 9 -1.31 4.33 12.79
N VAL A 10 -1.10 5.63 12.79
CA VAL A 10 0.00 6.28 13.52
C VAL A 10 -0.44 6.59 14.95
N ARG A 11 0.29 6.06 15.94
CA ARG A 11 0.08 6.31 17.37
C ARG A 11 1.33 6.88 18.00
N ASP A 12 1.15 7.77 18.96
CA ASP A 12 2.23 8.31 19.78
C ASP A 12 2.54 7.35 20.93
N ILE A 13 3.77 6.84 21.00
CA ILE A 13 4.20 5.90 22.06
C ILE A 13 4.78 6.61 23.29
N SER A 14 5.09 7.90 23.18
CA SER A 14 5.71 8.67 24.28
C SER A 14 4.72 9.01 25.39
N HIS A 15 3.42 8.92 25.09
CA HIS A 15 2.36 9.10 26.05
C HIS A 15 1.85 7.73 26.53
N LEU A 16 2.20 7.38 27.76
CA LEU A 16 1.56 6.31 28.56
C LEU A 16 0.13 6.71 28.98
N ASP A 17 -0.70 7.19 28.05
CA ASP A 17 -2.14 7.43 28.28
C ASP A 17 -3.00 6.30 27.67
N ALA A 18 -2.34 5.21 27.23
CA ALA A 18 -2.94 4.09 26.53
C ALA A 18 -3.99 3.31 27.36
N GLU A 19 -3.92 3.34 28.69
CA GLU A 19 -4.96 2.71 29.53
C GLU A 19 -6.20 3.60 29.73
N GLN A 20 -6.05 4.92 29.71
CA GLN A 20 -7.15 5.85 30.01
C GLN A 20 -7.94 6.25 28.75
N GLN A 21 -7.30 6.32 27.57
CA GLN A 21 -7.97 6.65 26.29
C GLN A 21 -8.60 5.44 25.56
N ALA A 22 -8.20 4.21 25.88
CA ALA A 22 -8.67 3.02 25.18
C ALA A 22 -10.19 2.79 25.30
N LYS A 23 -10.84 3.28 26.37
CA LYS A 23 -12.30 3.09 26.56
C LYS A 23 -13.16 4.02 25.71
N ASP A 24 -12.69 5.23 25.41
CA ASP A 24 -13.50 6.19 24.64
C ASP A 24 -13.36 5.97 23.13
N VAL A 25 -12.17 5.57 22.65
CA VAL A 25 -11.93 5.36 21.22
C VAL A 25 -12.58 4.06 20.70
N ASP A 26 -12.65 3.01 21.52
CA ASP A 26 -13.23 1.71 21.12
C ASP A 26 -14.76 1.80 20.92
N ASN A 27 -15.42 2.75 21.60
CA ASN A 27 -16.83 3.06 21.38
C ASN A 27 -17.05 3.84 20.07
N VAL A 28 -16.19 4.82 19.76
CA VAL A 28 -16.29 5.61 18.52
C VAL A 28 -15.97 4.77 17.29
N LEU A 29 -14.98 3.87 17.36
CA LEU A 29 -14.61 2.98 16.23
C LEU A 29 -15.71 1.96 15.92
N LYS A 30 -16.48 1.50 16.92
CA LYS A 30 -17.68 0.67 16.71
C LYS A 30 -18.82 1.44 16.06
N GLU A 31 -19.03 2.71 16.42
CA GLU A 31 -20.05 3.56 15.81
C GLU A 31 -19.75 3.93 14.35
N LEU A 32 -18.46 3.96 13.96
CA LEU A 32 -18.04 4.32 12.61
C LEU A 32 -18.12 3.17 11.58
N GLY A 33 -18.53 1.96 11.99
CA GLY A 33 -18.78 0.86 11.05
C GLY A 33 -17.55 0.43 10.24
N VAL A 34 -16.33 0.62 10.77
CA VAL A 34 -15.09 0.19 10.12
C VAL A 34 -15.07 -1.34 10.09
N GLY A 35 -15.43 -1.90 8.95
CA GLY A 35 -15.57 -3.35 8.76
C GLY A 35 -14.29 -4.10 9.10
N GLN A 36 -14.44 -5.27 9.73
CA GLN A 36 -13.36 -6.19 10.14
C GLN A 36 -12.36 -6.56 9.02
N GLU A 37 -12.69 -6.30 7.75
CA GLU A 37 -11.80 -6.49 6.61
C GLU A 37 -10.71 -5.43 6.47
N MET A 38 -10.96 -4.15 6.81
CA MET A 38 -9.92 -3.11 6.75
C MET A 38 -8.81 -3.33 7.78
N ILE A 39 -9.14 -3.99 8.90
CA ILE A 39 -8.20 -4.33 9.98
C ILE A 39 -7.12 -5.32 9.50
N LYS A 40 -7.38 -6.11 8.45
CA LYS A 40 -6.40 -7.07 7.91
C LYS A 40 -5.26 -6.41 7.13
N HIS A 41 -5.43 -5.15 6.73
CA HIS A 41 -4.46 -4.36 5.96
C HIS A 41 -3.99 -3.12 6.75
N GLU A 42 -4.05 -3.18 8.08
CA GLU A 42 -3.60 -2.12 8.97
C GLU A 42 -2.14 -2.34 9.40
N VAL A 43 -1.29 -1.33 9.18
CA VAL A 43 0.06 -1.27 9.76
C VAL A 43 0.04 -0.26 10.91
N SER A 44 0.28 -0.74 12.12
CA SER A 44 0.42 0.11 13.31
C SER A 44 1.78 0.81 13.31
N VAL A 45 1.79 2.13 13.24
CA VAL A 45 3.00 2.95 13.27
C VAL A 45 3.13 3.61 14.64
N LEU A 46 4.06 3.14 15.47
CA LEU A 46 4.36 3.66 16.80
C LEU A 46 5.43 4.74 16.69
N ASN A 47 4.97 5.99 16.62
CA ASN A 47 5.78 7.18 16.45
C ASN A 47 6.30 7.71 17.80
N LYS A 48 7.33 8.56 17.75
CA LYS A 48 7.99 9.23 18.89
C LYS A 48 8.85 8.34 19.78
N ILE A 49 9.48 7.31 19.21
CA ILE A 49 10.43 6.45 19.96
C ILE A 49 11.64 7.21 20.53
N ASP A 50 11.91 8.41 20.02
CA ASP A 50 12.97 9.29 20.51
C ASP A 50 12.68 9.85 21.92
N LEU A 51 11.42 9.91 22.32
CA LEU A 51 11.00 10.35 23.65
C LEU A 51 11.00 9.20 24.68
N LEU A 52 11.23 7.95 24.25
CA LEU A 52 11.30 6.81 25.15
C LEU A 52 12.64 6.74 25.90
N PRO A 53 12.65 6.27 27.17
CA PRO A 53 13.87 5.91 27.88
C PRO A 53 14.72 4.94 27.04
N LYS A 54 16.05 5.07 27.09
CA LYS A 54 16.97 4.22 26.29
C LYS A 54 16.74 2.71 26.50
N ALA A 55 16.35 2.30 27.71
CA ALA A 55 16.05 0.90 28.04
C ALA A 55 14.77 0.37 27.36
N GLU A 56 13.85 1.27 26.99
CA GLU A 56 12.56 0.95 26.37
C GLU A 56 12.56 1.23 24.86
N GLN A 57 13.65 1.77 24.32
CA GLN A 57 13.74 2.03 22.89
C GLN A 57 13.70 0.72 22.10
N PRO A 58 12.86 0.66 21.05
CA PRO A 58 12.76 -0.50 20.20
C PRO A 58 14.08 -0.75 19.47
N THR A 59 14.40 -2.03 19.30
CA THR A 59 15.57 -2.49 18.56
C THR A 59 15.23 -2.65 17.08
N LYS A 60 16.23 -2.90 16.23
CA LYS A 60 16.01 -3.13 14.79
C LYS A 60 15.07 -4.31 14.50
N THR A 61 14.96 -5.27 15.42
CA THR A 61 14.08 -6.45 15.28
C THR A 61 12.68 -6.21 15.82
N SER A 62 12.40 -5.05 16.41
CA SER A 62 11.06 -4.71 16.92
C SER A 62 10.05 -4.41 15.81
N ASN A 63 10.54 -4.05 14.62
CA ASN A 63 9.72 -3.76 13.44
C ASN A 63 9.27 -5.04 12.73
N SER A 64 8.02 -5.06 12.28
CA SER A 64 7.40 -6.15 11.54
C SER A 64 6.47 -5.61 10.45
N LYS A 65 5.96 -6.50 9.61
CA LYS A 65 5.02 -6.19 8.51
C LYS A 65 3.71 -5.52 8.97
N ASP A 66 3.35 -5.63 10.24
CA ASP A 66 2.09 -5.10 10.78
C ASP A 66 2.33 -4.03 11.86
N ARG A 67 3.59 -3.83 12.27
CA ARG A 67 3.96 -2.89 13.34
C ARG A 67 5.33 -2.27 13.12
N ILE A 68 5.38 -0.96 12.98
CA ILE A 68 6.61 -0.20 12.78
C ILE A 68 6.79 0.81 13.90
N PHE A 69 7.94 0.76 14.56
CA PHE A 69 8.41 1.74 15.52
C PHE A 69 9.30 2.75 14.80
N LEU A 70 8.95 4.04 14.91
CA LEU A 70 9.72 5.10 14.28
C LEU A 70 9.72 6.40 15.09
N SER A 71 10.60 7.30 14.71
CA SER A 71 10.56 8.70 15.10
C SER A 71 10.53 9.53 13.84
N ALA A 72 9.37 10.09 13.51
CA ALA A 72 9.21 10.93 12.34
C ALA A 72 10.11 12.19 12.41
N MET A 73 10.42 12.65 13.62
CA MET A 73 11.28 13.81 13.85
C MET A 73 12.76 13.51 13.55
N THR A 74 13.26 12.33 13.94
CA THR A 74 14.66 11.95 13.73
C THR A 74 14.89 11.16 12.45
N GLY A 75 13.82 10.64 11.82
CA GLY A 75 13.87 9.74 10.68
C GLY A 75 14.19 8.27 11.03
N LYS A 76 14.48 7.95 12.30
CA LYS A 76 14.77 6.58 12.74
C LYS A 76 13.54 5.69 12.51
N GLY A 77 13.71 4.56 11.81
CA GLY A 77 12.63 3.60 11.52
C GLY A 77 11.76 3.95 10.30
N CYS A 78 11.94 5.12 9.68
CA CYS A 78 11.16 5.51 8.49
C CYS A 78 11.49 4.67 7.26
N SER A 79 12.75 4.22 7.10
CA SER A 79 13.14 3.30 6.02
C SER A 79 12.39 1.97 6.09
N ASP A 80 12.14 1.47 7.31
CA ASP A 80 11.43 0.21 7.53
C ASP A 80 9.93 0.38 7.22
N LEU A 81 9.36 1.55 7.52
CA LEU A 81 7.99 1.89 7.12
C LEU A 81 7.86 1.92 5.59
N LEU A 82 8.78 2.59 4.89
CA LEU A 82 8.76 2.66 3.43
C LEU A 82 8.87 1.25 2.82
N LYS A 83 9.80 0.44 3.31
CA LYS A 83 9.92 -0.95 2.87
C LYS A 83 8.65 -1.76 3.15
N CYS A 84 8.00 -1.55 4.29
CA CYS A 84 6.74 -2.21 4.62
C CYS A 84 5.62 -1.82 3.67
N ILE A 85 5.53 -0.53 3.30
CA ILE A 85 4.56 -0.02 2.32
C ILE A 85 4.84 -0.63 0.95
N ASP A 86 6.08 -0.62 0.49
CA ASP A 86 6.49 -1.22 -0.78
C ASP A 86 6.15 -2.71 -0.82
N ASP A 87 6.49 -3.45 0.23
CA ASP A 87 6.18 -4.88 0.35
C ASP A 87 4.66 -5.10 0.28
N HIS A 88 3.83 -4.23 0.87
CA HIS A 88 2.37 -4.34 0.82
C HIS A 88 1.80 -4.00 -0.57
N MET A 89 2.34 -2.98 -1.23
CA MET A 89 1.93 -2.56 -2.57
C MET A 89 2.29 -3.61 -3.63
N ILE A 90 3.43 -4.28 -3.47
CA ILE A 90 3.91 -5.34 -4.37
C ILE A 90 3.18 -6.67 -4.10
N LYS A 91 2.71 -6.90 -2.87
CA LYS A 91 2.06 -8.16 -2.47
C LYS A 91 0.71 -8.32 -3.16
N GLY A 92 0.74 -9.08 -4.27
CA GLY A 92 -0.44 -9.38 -5.07
C GLY A 92 -0.32 -8.92 -6.52
N GLU A 93 0.72 -8.15 -6.87
CA GLU A 93 1.00 -7.84 -8.26
C GLU A 93 1.28 -9.12 -9.05
N LYS A 94 0.55 -9.30 -10.14
CA LYS A 94 0.71 -10.44 -11.05
C LYS A 94 1.34 -9.97 -12.35
N VAL A 95 2.09 -10.87 -12.98
CA VAL A 95 2.62 -10.63 -14.32
C VAL A 95 1.58 -11.05 -15.34
N HIS A 96 1.19 -10.12 -16.20
CA HIS A 96 0.25 -10.34 -17.29
C HIS A 96 0.92 -10.06 -18.64
N LYS A 97 0.51 -10.79 -19.67
CA LYS A 97 0.84 -10.49 -21.06
C LYS A 97 -0.33 -9.74 -21.67
N VAL A 98 -0.06 -8.58 -22.26
CA VAL A 98 -1.05 -7.73 -22.91
C VAL A 98 -0.61 -7.53 -24.35
N THR A 99 -1.55 -7.67 -25.28
CA THR A 99 -1.35 -7.31 -26.68
C THR A 99 -2.22 -6.11 -26.98
N LEU A 100 -1.60 -5.04 -27.48
CA LEU A 100 -2.27 -3.82 -27.93
C LEU A 100 -2.00 -3.62 -29.42
N ASN A 101 -2.93 -3.03 -30.14
CA ASN A 101 -2.70 -2.54 -31.50
C ASN A 101 -2.09 -1.13 -31.46
N ALA A 102 -1.41 -0.72 -32.53
CA ALA A 102 -0.78 0.60 -32.64
C ALA A 102 -1.73 1.81 -32.41
N LYS A 103 -3.05 1.61 -32.56
CA LYS A 103 -4.07 2.64 -32.32
C LYS A 103 -4.47 2.80 -30.85
N GLU A 104 -4.02 1.92 -29.97
CA GLU A 104 -4.41 1.87 -28.55
C GLU A 104 -3.44 2.65 -27.64
N GLY A 105 -2.98 3.81 -28.11
CA GLY A 105 -1.98 4.63 -27.41
C GLY A 105 -2.41 5.08 -26.01
N GLU A 106 -3.71 5.30 -25.80
CA GLU A 106 -4.27 5.63 -24.48
C GLU A 106 -4.10 4.47 -23.48
N ARG A 107 -4.37 3.23 -23.91
CA ARG A 107 -4.20 2.03 -23.08
C ARG A 107 -2.72 1.78 -22.78
N LEU A 108 -1.85 2.03 -23.75
CA LEU A 108 -0.41 1.95 -23.56
C LEU A 108 0.08 2.97 -22.51
N ALA A 109 -0.31 4.24 -22.64
CA ALA A 109 0.04 5.29 -21.70
C ALA A 109 -0.47 4.95 -20.28
N TRP A 110 -1.69 4.41 -20.19
CA TRP A 110 -2.26 3.98 -18.92
C TRP A 110 -1.44 2.87 -18.25
N LEU A 111 -1.01 1.85 -19.01
CA LEU A 111 -0.14 0.78 -18.50
C LEU A 111 1.21 1.32 -18.02
N TYR A 112 1.81 2.27 -18.74
CA TYR A 112 3.05 2.92 -18.28
C TYR A 112 2.87 3.72 -16.99
N ALA A 113 1.68 4.30 -16.77
CA ALA A 113 1.40 5.09 -15.58
C ALA A 113 0.99 4.26 -14.36
N ASN A 114 0.39 3.07 -14.57
CA ASN A 114 -0.28 2.30 -13.50
C ASN A 114 0.24 0.86 -13.34
N ALA A 115 1.23 0.46 -14.13
CA ALA A 115 1.86 -0.85 -14.07
C ALA A 115 3.38 -0.76 -14.33
N HIS A 116 4.12 -1.77 -13.87
CA HIS A 116 5.52 -1.94 -14.21
C HIS A 116 5.66 -2.72 -15.52
N VAL A 117 6.09 -2.05 -16.59
CA VAL A 117 6.41 -2.71 -17.87
C VAL A 117 7.75 -3.43 -17.73
N LEU A 118 7.73 -4.76 -17.79
CA LEU A 118 8.92 -5.61 -17.69
C LEU A 118 9.56 -5.86 -19.06
N GLU A 119 8.74 -6.10 -20.07
CA GLU A 119 9.19 -6.37 -21.44
C GLU A 119 8.23 -5.71 -22.43
N ARG A 120 8.79 -5.27 -23.57
CA ARG A 120 8.05 -4.70 -24.71
C ARG A 120 8.60 -5.30 -26.00
N GLU A 121 7.72 -5.82 -26.84
CA GLU A 121 8.07 -6.36 -28.14
C GLU A 121 7.04 -5.88 -29.18
N GLU A 122 7.53 -5.35 -30.30
CA GLU A 122 6.68 -4.93 -31.42
C GLU A 122 6.70 -5.99 -32.52
N LYS A 123 5.51 -6.42 -32.95
CA LYS A 123 5.32 -7.37 -34.06
C LYS A 123 4.31 -6.81 -35.05
N GLY A 124 4.81 -6.23 -36.13
CA GLY A 124 3.97 -5.62 -37.15
C GLY A 124 3.16 -4.45 -36.58
N ALA A 125 1.82 -4.57 -36.62
CA ALA A 125 0.91 -3.55 -36.09
C ALA A 125 0.54 -3.78 -34.60
N GLN A 126 1.07 -4.83 -33.97
CA GLN A 126 0.79 -5.19 -32.59
C GLN A 126 1.99 -4.95 -31.67
N LEU A 127 1.67 -4.56 -30.45
CA LEU A 127 2.57 -4.31 -29.35
C LEU A 127 2.28 -5.32 -28.25
N HIS A 128 3.25 -6.18 -27.95
CA HIS A 128 3.18 -7.15 -26.88
C HIS A 128 3.94 -6.62 -25.66
N LEU A 129 3.26 -6.55 -24.52
CA LEU A 129 3.80 -6.08 -23.26
C LEU A 129 3.72 -7.20 -22.23
N LYS A 130 4.77 -7.33 -21.43
CA LYS A 130 4.73 -8.06 -20.18
C LYS A 130 4.73 -7.05 -19.05
N VAL A 131 3.63 -6.98 -18.31
CA VAL A 131 3.45 -5.99 -17.26
C VAL A 131 3.25 -6.67 -15.92
N ARG A 132 3.86 -6.12 -14.88
CA ARG A 132 3.53 -6.43 -13.49
C ARG A 132 2.58 -5.36 -12.98
N ILE A 133 1.42 -5.80 -12.48
CA ILE A 133 0.31 -4.90 -12.16
C ILE A 133 -0.50 -5.44 -10.98
N SER A 134 -0.97 -4.55 -10.11
CA SER A 134 -1.81 -4.91 -8.98
C SER A 134 -3.18 -5.44 -9.45
N PRO A 135 -3.87 -6.31 -8.68
CA PRO A 135 -5.18 -6.84 -9.06
C PRO A 135 -6.23 -5.76 -9.30
N LYS A 136 -6.20 -4.68 -8.51
CA LYS A 136 -7.07 -3.51 -8.64
C LYS A 136 -6.85 -2.79 -9.97
N ASN A 137 -5.59 -2.49 -10.30
CA ASN A 137 -5.25 -1.84 -11.56
C ASN A 137 -5.52 -2.77 -12.75
N TRP A 138 -5.33 -4.08 -12.60
CA TRP A 138 -5.71 -5.06 -13.62
C TRP A 138 -7.22 -5.06 -13.89
N GLY A 139 -8.05 -4.95 -12.85
CA GLY A 139 -9.50 -4.81 -12.99
C GLY A 139 -9.89 -3.55 -13.76
N ARG A 140 -9.29 -2.40 -13.42
CA ARG A 140 -9.50 -1.13 -14.14
C ARG A 140 -9.08 -1.23 -15.60
N PHE A 141 -7.90 -1.79 -15.87
CA PHE A 141 -7.40 -2.00 -17.22
C PHE A 141 -8.33 -2.91 -18.04
N SER A 142 -8.79 -4.03 -17.48
CA SER A 142 -9.69 -4.97 -18.15
C SER A 142 -11.03 -4.33 -18.52
N GLN A 143 -11.56 -3.42 -17.69
CA GLN A 143 -12.78 -2.66 -18.03
C GLN A 143 -12.56 -1.69 -19.19
N MET A 144 -11.40 -1.03 -19.28
CA MET A 144 -11.06 -0.17 -20.42
C MET A 144 -10.95 -0.95 -21.73
N VAL A 145 -10.52 -2.22 -21.66
CA VAL A 145 -10.50 -3.12 -22.82
C VAL A 145 -11.93 -3.40 -23.31
N ALA A 146 -12.84 -3.75 -22.41
CA ALA A 146 -14.23 -4.11 -22.73
C ALA A 146 -15.06 -2.95 -23.32
N HIS A 147 -14.75 -1.69 -23.00
CA HIS A 147 -15.50 -0.52 -23.50
C HIS A 147 -15.03 0.00 -24.86
N GLY A 148 -13.91 -0.49 -25.41
CA GLY A 148 -13.39 -0.04 -26.71
C GLY A 148 -13.73 -0.96 -27.88
N GLU A 149 -14.58 -1.97 -27.68
CA GLU A 149 -15.09 -2.87 -28.74
C GLU A 149 -16.56 -2.57 -29.13
N SER A 150 -17.11 -1.41 -28.75
CA SER A 150 -18.45 -0.94 -29.15
C SER A 150 -18.40 0.10 -30.26
#